data_AF-A0A967WXF3-F1
#
_entry.id   AF-A0A967WXF3-F1
#
_cell.length_a   1.000
_cell.length_b   1.000
_cell.length_c   1.000
_cell.angle_alpha   90.00
_cell.angle_beta   90.00
_cell.angle_gamma   90.00
#
_symmetry.space_group_name_H-M   'P 1'
#
loop_
_entity.id
_entity.type
_entity.pdbx_description
1 polymer ?
#
loop_
_entity_poly.entity_id
_entity_poly.type
_entity_poly.pdbx_seq_one_letter_code
_entity_poly.pdbx_strand_id
1 'polypeptide(L)'
;MSALHSNLRLPDHLMQEDAQKQAEDFDANETFSVLTHLSMEPGHTLDYVYFFEFAGGEPLLYARPLDEEPYATHSEFYTATGITINSQQRDDYLEQVRVDGTAEGFFELALLHLMGDQFYLHWHANYNDATALCDQASLQEIISGLEESDFGVPIPAEDARQARALDLEPEIEFGEDSVTVSFVFFTKWGGFYQQTYVFAQEFPHRLIKSYKTELVPYDCGILF
;
A
#
# COMPACT_ATOMS: atom_id res chain seq x y z
N MET A 1 17.87 -2.15 -3.35
CA MET A 1 16.90 -1.08 -3.66
C MET A 1 15.57 -1.77 -3.93
N SER A 2 14.79 -2.05 -2.88
CA SER A 2 13.72 -3.06 -2.89
C SER A 2 12.53 -2.71 -1.96
N ALA A 3 12.17 -1.43 -1.78
CA ALA A 3 11.19 -1.06 -0.75
C ALA A 3 9.72 -1.03 -1.21
N LEU A 4 9.43 -0.99 -2.52
CA LEU A 4 8.06 -0.93 -3.06
C LEU A 4 7.70 -2.09 -4.02
N HIS A 5 8.48 -3.18 -4.03
CA HIS A 5 8.11 -4.37 -4.79
C HIS A 5 7.25 -5.32 -3.96
N SER A 6 6.25 -5.87 -4.65
CA SER A 6 5.20 -6.77 -4.18
C SER A 6 5.71 -7.95 -3.34
N ASN A 7 5.03 -8.15 -2.21
CA ASN A 7 5.00 -9.35 -1.39
C ASN A 7 6.35 -10.07 -1.22
N LEU A 8 7.27 -9.42 -0.49
CA LEU A 8 8.48 -10.07 0.05
C LEU A 8 8.13 -11.45 0.60
N ARG A 9 9.00 -12.44 0.39
CA ARG A 9 8.80 -13.77 0.96
C ARG A 9 8.63 -13.64 2.47
N LEU A 10 7.48 -14.08 2.98
CA LEU A 10 7.18 -14.14 4.40
C LEU A 10 8.22 -15.00 5.15
N PRO A 11 8.91 -14.45 6.16
CA PRO A 11 9.79 -15.21 7.04
C PRO A 11 9.02 -16.25 7.87
N ASP A 12 9.60 -17.44 8.04
CA ASP A 12 8.94 -18.56 8.74
C ASP A 12 8.62 -18.24 10.21
N HIS A 13 9.40 -17.37 10.88
CA HIS A 13 9.12 -16.98 12.26
C HIS A 13 7.91 -16.06 12.39
N LEU A 14 7.55 -15.32 11.34
CA LEU A 14 6.34 -14.49 11.29
C LEU A 14 5.07 -15.34 11.07
N MET A 15 5.20 -16.60 10.67
CA MET A 15 4.09 -17.55 10.53
C MET A 15 3.72 -18.20 11.88
N GLN A 16 3.69 -17.42 12.95
CA GLN A 16 3.34 -17.85 14.30
C GLN A 16 2.42 -16.82 14.93
N GLU A 17 1.46 -17.28 15.72
CA GLU A 17 0.62 -16.38 16.50
C GLU A 17 1.51 -15.53 17.42
N ASP A 18 1.27 -14.22 17.42
CA ASP A 18 2.01 -13.24 18.21
C ASP A 18 3.54 -13.23 17.94
N ALA A 19 3.92 -13.41 16.67
CA ALA A 19 5.31 -13.37 16.25
C ALA A 19 5.98 -12.03 16.56
N GLN A 20 7.26 -12.10 16.91
CA GLN A 20 8.12 -10.94 17.11
C GLN A 20 8.95 -10.68 15.86
N LYS A 21 9.01 -9.41 15.45
CA LYS A 21 9.90 -8.94 14.39
C LYS A 21 11.36 -9.11 14.81
N GLN A 22 12.20 -9.57 13.88
CA GLN A 22 13.65 -9.74 14.05
C GLN A 22 14.40 -8.64 13.31
N ALA A 23 15.69 -8.47 13.61
CA ALA A 23 16.47 -7.36 13.05
C ALA A 23 16.75 -7.50 11.54
N GLU A 24 16.70 -8.74 11.04
CA GLU A 24 16.82 -9.09 9.62
C GLU A 24 15.51 -8.97 8.83
N ASP A 25 14.38 -8.76 9.51
CA ASP A 25 13.11 -8.49 8.84
C ASP A 25 13.15 -7.11 8.18
N PHE A 26 12.23 -6.89 7.23
CA PHE A 26 12.09 -5.62 6.55
C PHE A 26 12.04 -4.45 7.54
N ASP A 27 12.75 -3.36 7.23
CA ASP A 27 12.63 -2.11 7.98
C ASP A 27 11.65 -1.19 7.23
N ALA A 28 10.52 -0.86 7.86
CA ALA A 28 9.49 -0.01 7.27
C ALA A 28 10.04 1.37 6.84
N ASN A 29 11.11 1.85 7.47
CA ASN A 29 11.74 3.12 7.10
C ASN A 29 12.49 3.05 5.77
N GLU A 30 12.83 1.85 5.26
CA GLU A 30 13.38 1.70 3.91
C GLU A 30 12.41 2.20 2.83
N THR A 31 11.11 2.29 3.12
CA THR A 31 10.10 2.88 2.23
C THR A 31 10.48 4.31 1.81
N PHE A 32 11.02 5.11 2.74
CA PHE A 32 11.44 6.50 2.47
C PHE A 32 12.76 6.60 1.68
N SER A 33 13.46 5.48 1.46
CA SER A 33 14.58 5.45 0.51
C SER A 33 14.12 5.45 -0.95
N VAL A 34 12.84 5.12 -1.19
CA VAL A 34 12.22 5.09 -2.52
C VAL A 34 11.19 6.21 -2.65
N LEU A 35 10.36 6.44 -1.62
CA LEU A 35 9.47 7.60 -1.52
C LEU A 35 10.25 8.80 -0.98
N THR A 36 11.10 9.37 -1.82
CA THR A 36 12.13 10.34 -1.42
C THR A 36 11.61 11.74 -1.09
N HIS A 37 10.35 12.03 -1.43
CA HIS A 37 9.64 13.25 -1.08
C HIS A 37 8.83 13.10 0.22
N LEU A 38 8.85 11.91 0.82
CA LEU A 38 8.24 11.62 2.11
C LEU A 38 9.28 11.49 3.22
N SER A 39 8.87 11.84 4.43
CA SER A 39 9.65 11.60 5.65
C SER A 39 8.74 11.49 6.85
N MET A 40 9.20 10.86 7.93
CA MET A 40 8.48 10.92 9.20
C MET A 40 8.58 12.33 9.82
N GLU A 41 7.55 12.71 10.56
CA GLU A 41 7.55 13.89 11.43
C GLU A 41 8.81 13.87 12.31
N PRO A 42 9.55 14.99 12.44
CA PRO A 42 10.70 15.04 13.33
C PRO A 42 10.39 14.52 14.75
N GLY A 43 11.16 13.54 15.21
CA GLY A 43 10.94 12.88 16.49
C GLY A 43 10.14 11.57 16.41
N HIS A 44 9.62 11.20 15.24
CA HIS A 44 8.91 9.94 15.01
C HIS A 44 9.66 9.01 14.06
N THR A 45 9.32 7.72 14.12
CA THR A 45 9.77 6.67 13.21
C THR A 45 8.59 5.81 12.79
N LEU A 46 8.71 5.19 11.62
CA LEU A 46 7.76 4.18 11.16
C LEU A 46 8.19 2.82 11.69
N ASP A 47 7.25 1.99 12.11
CA ASP A 47 7.49 0.62 12.54
C ASP A 47 6.28 -0.25 12.22
N TYR A 48 6.36 -1.56 12.46
CA TYR A 48 5.22 -2.44 12.31
C TYR A 48 5.25 -3.61 13.29
N VAL A 49 4.05 -4.13 13.58
CA VAL A 49 3.85 -5.47 14.15
C VAL A 49 3.25 -6.37 13.08
N TYR A 50 3.49 -7.67 13.17
CA TYR A 50 2.93 -8.62 12.21
C TYR A 50 1.70 -9.30 12.79
N PHE A 51 0.58 -9.19 12.09
CA PHE A 51 -0.64 -9.93 12.41
C PHE A 51 -0.59 -11.26 11.66
N PHE A 52 -0.73 -12.39 12.37
CA PHE A 52 -0.82 -13.71 11.77
C PHE A 52 -1.88 -14.55 12.49
N GLU A 53 -2.89 -14.96 11.74
CA GLU A 53 -3.96 -15.84 12.21
C GLU A 53 -4.34 -16.85 11.10
N PHE A 54 -5.27 -17.76 11.42
CA PHE A 54 -5.75 -18.76 10.47
C PHE A 54 -6.25 -18.17 9.13
N ALA A 55 -6.83 -16.96 9.18
CA ALA A 55 -7.38 -16.32 7.99
C ALA A 55 -6.32 -15.64 7.10
N GLY A 56 -5.07 -15.48 7.55
CA GLY A 56 -4.03 -14.80 6.79
C GLY A 56 -3.06 -14.04 7.69
N GLY A 57 -2.21 -13.24 7.07
CA GLY A 57 -1.27 -12.44 7.82
C GLY A 57 -0.76 -11.25 7.02
N GLU A 58 -0.59 -10.13 7.71
CA GLU A 58 -0.19 -8.86 7.12
C GLU A 58 0.45 -7.94 8.17
N PRO A 59 1.29 -7.00 7.74
CA PRO A 59 1.84 -6.00 8.62
C PRO A 59 0.78 -4.98 9.05
N LEU A 60 0.95 -4.49 10.27
CA LEU A 60 0.26 -3.33 10.82
C LEU A 60 1.29 -2.25 11.08
N LEU A 61 1.34 -1.28 10.17
CA LEU A 61 2.20 -0.11 10.29
C LEU A 61 1.69 0.82 11.39
N TYR A 62 2.62 1.42 12.12
CA TYR A 62 2.33 2.46 13.09
C TYR A 62 3.49 3.45 13.20
N ALA A 63 3.18 4.68 13.58
CA ALA A 63 4.18 5.68 13.91
C ALA A 63 4.41 5.69 15.43
N ARG A 64 5.65 5.83 15.86
CA ARG A 64 5.99 6.01 17.28
C ARG A 64 7.08 7.07 17.48
N PRO A 65 7.16 7.71 18.65
CA PRO A 65 8.31 8.53 19.03
C PRO A 65 9.63 7.73 18.99
N LEU A 66 10.72 8.39 18.65
CA LEU A 66 12.05 7.77 18.56
C LEU A 66 12.57 7.23 19.89
N ASP A 67 12.13 7.78 21.01
CA ASP A 67 12.53 7.41 22.37
C ASP A 67 11.63 6.36 23.03
N GLU A 68 10.56 5.94 22.34
CA GLU A 68 9.72 4.82 22.77
C GLU A 68 10.22 3.51 22.15
N GLU A 69 10.24 2.43 22.94
CA GLU A 69 10.51 1.09 22.43
C GLU A 69 9.40 0.65 21.46
N PRO A 70 9.73 -0.07 20.38
CA PRO A 70 8.72 -0.66 19.51
C PRO A 70 7.90 -1.71 20.25
N TYR A 71 6.63 -1.85 19.88
CA TYR A 71 5.82 -2.98 20.32
C TYR A 71 6.43 -4.28 19.77
N ALA A 72 6.63 -5.28 20.63
CA ALA A 72 7.26 -6.53 20.24
C ALA A 72 6.33 -7.41 19.41
N THR A 73 5.03 -7.39 19.71
CA THR A 73 4.02 -8.26 19.08
C THR A 73 2.71 -7.54 18.79
N HIS A 74 1.89 -8.14 17.92
CA HIS A 74 0.54 -7.65 17.63
C HIS A 74 -0.35 -7.56 18.87
N SER A 75 -0.27 -8.53 19.79
CA SER A 75 -1.09 -8.51 21.02
C SER A 75 -0.71 -7.36 21.95
N GLU A 76 0.58 -7.03 22.04
CA GLU A 76 1.06 -5.87 22.79
C GLU A 76 0.53 -4.57 22.20
N PHE A 77 0.67 -4.40 20.88
CA PHE A 77 0.14 -3.25 20.14
C PHE A 77 -1.37 -3.10 20.32
N TYR A 78 -2.13 -4.19 20.17
CA TYR A 78 -3.58 -4.20 20.37
C TYR A 78 -3.97 -3.84 21.81
N THR A 79 -3.25 -4.36 22.81
CA THR A 79 -3.52 -4.05 24.22
C THR A 79 -3.29 -2.57 24.53
N ALA A 80 -2.28 -1.96 23.92
CA ALA A 80 -1.93 -0.56 24.13
C ALA A 80 -2.86 0.41 23.39
N THR A 81 -3.26 0.08 22.15
CA THR A 81 -3.92 1.02 21.24
C THR A 81 -5.39 0.69 20.97
N GLY A 82 -5.79 -0.57 21.10
CA GLY A 82 -7.08 -1.09 20.64
C GLY A 82 -7.23 -1.15 19.11
N ILE A 83 -6.18 -0.88 18.35
CA ILE A 83 -6.19 -0.89 16.89
C ILE A 83 -6.06 -2.33 16.38
N THR A 84 -6.91 -2.69 15.42
CA THR A 84 -6.95 -3.98 14.74
C THR A 84 -6.76 -3.77 13.24
N ILE A 85 -6.60 -4.87 12.50
CA ILE A 85 -6.51 -4.83 11.03
C ILE A 85 -7.74 -4.23 10.34
N ASN A 86 -8.90 -4.24 11.00
CA ASN A 86 -10.15 -3.69 10.48
C ASN A 86 -10.48 -2.31 11.06
N SER A 87 -9.58 -1.72 11.86
CA SER A 87 -9.82 -0.42 12.49
C SER A 87 -9.67 0.71 11.49
N GLN A 88 -10.53 1.72 11.58
CA GLN A 88 -10.39 2.95 10.78
C GLN A 88 -9.10 3.70 11.10
N GLN A 89 -8.60 3.54 12.32
CA GLN A 89 -7.34 4.11 12.82
C GLN A 89 -6.08 3.39 12.34
N ARG A 90 -6.21 2.33 11.53
CA ARG A 90 -5.04 1.58 11.00
C ARG A 90 -4.08 2.51 10.26
N ASP A 91 -4.60 3.54 9.63
CA ASP A 91 -3.86 4.48 8.80
C ASP A 91 -3.41 5.74 9.56
N ASP A 92 -3.63 5.83 10.88
CA ASP A 92 -3.29 7.02 11.69
C ASP A 92 -1.78 7.35 11.65
N TYR A 93 -0.93 6.37 11.34
CA TYR A 93 0.51 6.60 11.15
C TYR A 93 0.82 7.59 10.03
N LEU A 94 -0.07 7.70 9.03
CA LEU A 94 0.08 8.61 7.90
C LEU A 94 -0.06 10.07 8.32
N GLU A 95 -0.75 10.37 9.43
CA GLU A 95 -0.76 11.72 10.02
C GLU A 95 0.62 12.13 10.58
N GLN A 96 1.57 11.19 10.67
CA GLN A 96 2.97 11.47 11.04
C GLN A 96 3.92 11.46 9.84
N VAL A 97 3.40 11.40 8.60
CA VAL A 97 4.21 11.48 7.38
C VAL A 97 4.16 12.91 6.85
N ARG A 98 5.33 13.51 6.64
CA ARG A 98 5.49 14.80 5.99
C ARG A 98 5.71 14.65 4.49
N VAL A 99 5.07 15.53 3.74
CA VAL A 99 5.31 15.76 2.32
C VAL A 99 6.15 17.02 2.17
N ASP A 100 7.06 17.06 1.19
CA ASP A 100 7.90 18.24 0.89
C ASP A 100 7.16 19.40 0.20
N GLY A 101 5.87 19.22 -0.10
CA GLY A 101 4.97 20.19 -0.72
C GLY A 101 4.93 20.14 -2.25
N THR A 102 5.64 19.21 -2.90
CA THR A 102 5.63 19.03 -4.36
C THR A 102 4.48 18.14 -4.84
N ALA A 103 4.19 18.18 -6.15
CA ALA A 103 3.18 17.29 -6.74
C ALA A 103 3.59 15.81 -6.59
N GLU A 104 4.87 15.55 -6.82
CA GLU A 104 5.51 14.25 -6.65
C GLU A 104 5.41 13.76 -5.20
N GLY A 105 5.61 14.64 -4.22
CA GLY A 105 5.43 14.29 -2.81
C GLY A 105 4.00 13.88 -2.45
N PHE A 106 2.98 14.58 -2.97
CA PHE A 106 1.59 14.17 -2.76
C PHE A 106 1.24 12.88 -3.52
N PHE A 107 1.85 12.65 -4.68
CA PHE A 107 1.72 11.38 -5.38
C PHE A 107 2.35 10.23 -4.58
N GLU A 108 3.55 10.40 -4.04
CA GLU A 108 4.20 9.42 -3.17
C GLU A 108 3.37 9.14 -1.91
N LEU A 109 2.75 10.15 -1.29
CA LEU A 109 1.83 9.95 -0.17
C LEU A 109 0.64 9.07 -0.57
N ALA A 110 0.08 9.29 -1.77
CA ALA A 110 -0.99 8.45 -2.30
C ALA A 110 -0.53 7.00 -2.57
N LEU A 111 0.71 6.80 -3.04
CA LEU A 111 1.30 5.47 -3.18
C LEU A 111 1.45 4.78 -1.82
N LEU A 112 1.89 5.51 -0.79
CA LEU A 112 2.00 4.95 0.56
C LEU A 112 0.64 4.53 1.13
N HIS A 113 -0.41 5.33 0.90
CA HIS A 113 -1.79 4.97 1.25
C HIS A 113 -2.29 3.70 0.55
N LEU A 114 -1.86 3.46 -0.69
CA LEU A 114 -2.32 2.30 -1.47
C LEU A 114 -1.49 1.05 -1.19
N MET A 115 -0.17 1.20 -1.03
CA MET A 115 0.79 0.10 -1.13
C MET A 115 1.65 -0.09 0.13
N GLY A 116 1.54 0.79 1.13
CA GLY A 116 2.46 0.83 2.27
C GLY A 116 2.50 -0.45 3.09
N ASP A 117 1.37 -1.15 3.20
CA ASP A 117 1.20 -2.38 3.97
C ASP A 117 1.34 -3.67 3.14
N GLN A 118 1.73 -3.57 1.85
CA GLN A 118 1.73 -4.70 0.92
C GLN A 118 3.03 -5.53 0.90
N PHE A 119 3.62 -5.77 2.08
CA PHE A 119 4.77 -6.65 2.26
C PHE A 119 4.43 -7.80 3.21
N TYR A 120 5.06 -8.97 3.04
CA TYR A 120 4.78 -10.15 3.87
C TYR A 120 3.29 -10.56 3.92
N LEU A 121 2.55 -10.36 2.82
CA LEU A 121 1.13 -10.73 2.72
C LEU A 121 0.97 -12.25 2.64
N HIS A 122 0.17 -12.81 3.54
CA HIS A 122 -0.11 -14.23 3.64
C HIS A 122 -1.58 -14.57 3.40
N TRP A 123 -1.81 -15.59 2.57
CA TRP A 123 -3.13 -16.13 2.25
C TRP A 123 -4.14 -15.04 1.86
N HIS A 124 -5.22 -14.83 2.62
CA HIS A 124 -6.29 -13.90 2.23
C HIS A 124 -5.85 -12.43 2.28
N ALA A 125 -4.75 -12.11 2.98
CA ALA A 125 -4.17 -10.77 2.91
C ALA A 125 -3.65 -10.41 1.51
N ASN A 126 -3.43 -11.41 0.63
CA ASN A 126 -3.11 -11.14 -0.78
C ASN A 126 -4.25 -10.46 -1.55
N TYR A 127 -5.45 -10.31 -0.95
CA TYR A 127 -6.53 -9.48 -1.51
C TYR A 127 -6.19 -8.00 -1.52
N ASN A 128 -5.27 -7.57 -0.65
CA ASN A 128 -4.75 -6.22 -0.60
C ASN A 128 -3.63 -6.04 -1.63
N ASP A 129 -3.65 -6.74 -2.77
CA ASP A 129 -2.67 -6.50 -3.82
C ASP A 129 -3.10 -5.33 -4.70
N ALA A 130 -2.28 -4.29 -4.75
CA ALA A 130 -2.41 -3.20 -5.68
C ALA A 130 -1.05 -2.84 -6.27
N THR A 131 -1.05 -2.47 -7.54
CA THR A 131 0.13 -1.97 -8.24
C THR A 131 -0.25 -0.70 -8.95
N ALA A 132 0.31 0.44 -8.52
CA ALA A 132 0.15 1.69 -9.22
C ALA A 132 0.77 1.61 -10.63
N LEU A 133 0.08 2.17 -11.61
CA LEU A 133 0.48 2.17 -13.01
C LEU A 133 0.72 3.60 -13.47
N CYS A 134 1.98 3.92 -13.75
CA CYS A 134 2.40 5.26 -14.19
C CYS A 134 2.80 5.29 -15.69
N ASP A 135 2.97 4.12 -16.30
CA ASP A 135 3.38 4.02 -17.70
C ASP A 135 2.92 2.71 -18.36
N GLN A 136 3.00 2.71 -19.70
CA GLN A 136 2.59 1.59 -20.52
C GLN A 136 3.52 0.37 -20.39
N ALA A 137 4.77 0.56 -19.94
CA ALA A 137 5.72 -0.54 -19.75
C ALA A 137 5.29 -1.40 -18.57
N SER A 138 5.00 -0.76 -17.43
CA SER A 138 4.46 -1.38 -16.22
C SER A 138 3.14 -2.11 -16.50
N LEU A 139 2.27 -1.49 -17.32
CA LEU A 139 1.04 -2.16 -17.77
C LEU A 139 1.33 -3.45 -18.55
N GLN A 140 2.30 -3.43 -19.48
CA GLN A 140 2.64 -4.64 -20.23
C GLN A 140 3.24 -5.71 -19.33
N GLU A 141 4.04 -5.35 -18.34
CA GLU A 141 4.58 -6.30 -17.36
C GLU A 141 3.47 -7.02 -16.59
N ILE A 142 2.40 -6.32 -16.20
CA ILE A 142 1.23 -6.94 -15.56
C ILE A 142 0.52 -7.91 -16.51
N ILE A 143 0.22 -7.46 -17.74
CA ILE A 143 -0.52 -8.28 -18.70
C ILE A 143 0.26 -9.56 -19.03
N SER A 144 1.54 -9.43 -19.38
CA SER A 144 2.40 -10.58 -19.69
C SER A 144 2.66 -11.45 -18.45
N GLY A 145 2.82 -10.85 -17.28
CA GLY A 145 2.98 -11.58 -16.03
C GLY A 145 1.79 -12.49 -15.70
N LEU A 146 0.57 -12.05 -16.01
CA LEU A 146 -0.64 -12.89 -15.85
C LEU A 146 -0.78 -13.98 -16.92
N GLU A 147 -0.29 -13.74 -18.14
CA GLU A 147 -0.24 -14.76 -19.19
C GLU A 147 0.73 -15.90 -18.85
N GLU A 148 1.83 -15.59 -18.15
CA GLU A 148 2.88 -16.54 -17.74
C GLU A 148 2.66 -17.15 -16.35
N SER A 149 1.69 -16.63 -15.58
CA SER A 149 1.43 -17.01 -14.20
C SER A 149 0.57 -18.26 -14.07
N ASP A 150 0.90 -19.12 -13.10
CA ASP A 150 0.05 -20.25 -12.67
C ASP A 150 -1.13 -19.81 -11.78
N PHE A 151 -1.15 -18.53 -11.37
CA PHE A 151 -2.21 -17.93 -10.57
C PHE A 151 -3.21 -17.16 -11.46
N GLY A 152 -4.50 -17.45 -11.27
CA GLY A 152 -5.61 -16.78 -11.97
C GLY A 152 -5.78 -17.26 -13.41
N VAL A 153 -6.38 -16.41 -14.25
CA VAL A 153 -6.52 -16.63 -15.70
C VAL A 153 -5.95 -15.43 -16.47
N PRO A 154 -5.48 -15.58 -17.71
CA PRO A 154 -5.02 -14.44 -18.48
C PRO A 154 -6.12 -13.37 -18.70
N ILE A 155 -5.74 -12.10 -18.76
CA ILE A 155 -6.66 -11.01 -19.11
C ILE A 155 -7.21 -11.24 -20.53
N PRO A 156 -8.53 -11.24 -20.75
CA PRO A 156 -9.10 -11.39 -22.07
C PRO A 156 -8.57 -10.34 -23.07
N ALA A 157 -8.38 -10.74 -24.33
CA ALA A 157 -7.73 -9.89 -25.32
C ALA A 157 -8.46 -8.55 -25.59
N GLU A 158 -9.78 -8.49 -25.36
CA GLU A 158 -10.55 -7.24 -25.45
C GLU A 158 -10.26 -6.32 -24.26
N ASP A 159 -10.29 -6.84 -23.04
CA ASP A 159 -10.00 -6.07 -21.83
C ASP A 159 -8.54 -5.59 -21.84
N ALA A 160 -7.61 -6.43 -22.31
CA ALA A 160 -6.22 -6.04 -22.51
C ALA A 160 -6.04 -4.96 -23.59
N ARG A 161 -6.96 -4.83 -24.56
CA ARG A 161 -6.95 -3.69 -25.50
C ARG A 161 -7.46 -2.42 -24.83
N GLN A 162 -8.52 -2.53 -24.02
CA GLN A 162 -9.07 -1.40 -23.28
C GLN A 162 -8.05 -0.86 -22.26
N ALA A 163 -7.39 -1.74 -21.52
CA ALA A 163 -6.34 -1.37 -20.57
C ALA A 163 -5.18 -0.61 -21.24
N ARG A 164 -4.76 -1.03 -22.44
CA ARG A 164 -3.72 -0.33 -23.24
C ARG A 164 -4.13 1.03 -23.76
N ALA A 165 -5.42 1.34 -23.77
CA ALA A 165 -5.94 2.64 -24.17
C ALA A 165 -6.12 3.61 -22.99
N LEU A 166 -5.88 3.16 -21.75
CA LEU A 166 -5.95 4.00 -20.56
C LEU A 166 -4.83 5.05 -20.59
N ASP A 167 -5.18 6.24 -20.12
CA ASP A 167 -4.19 7.22 -19.70
C ASP A 167 -3.65 6.81 -18.33
N LEU A 168 -2.34 6.69 -18.22
CA LEU A 168 -1.65 6.19 -17.02
C LEU A 168 -0.84 7.30 -16.35
N GLU A 169 -0.83 8.51 -16.90
CA GLU A 169 -0.16 9.63 -16.26
C GLU A 169 -0.93 10.04 -14.99
N PRO A 170 -0.29 10.05 -13.80
CA PRO A 170 -0.93 10.53 -12.59
C PRO A 170 -1.29 12.01 -12.71
N GLU A 171 -2.48 12.38 -12.24
CA GLU A 171 -2.95 13.76 -12.19
C GLU A 171 -2.89 14.29 -10.76
N ILE A 172 -2.23 15.43 -10.57
CA ILE A 172 -2.12 16.10 -9.27
C ILE A 172 -2.61 17.55 -9.43
N GLU A 173 -3.67 17.89 -8.71
CA GLU A 173 -4.28 19.23 -8.73
C GLU A 173 -4.23 19.88 -7.35
N PHE A 174 -3.60 21.05 -7.26
CA PHE A 174 -3.58 21.88 -6.06
C PHE A 174 -4.79 22.81 -6.02
N GLY A 175 -5.58 22.70 -4.97
CA GLY A 175 -6.64 23.63 -4.61
C GLY A 175 -6.17 24.70 -3.63
N GLU A 176 -7.12 25.37 -2.96
CA GLU A 176 -6.82 26.38 -1.93
C GLU A 176 -6.31 25.74 -0.64
N ASP A 177 -6.99 24.69 -0.16
CA ASP A 177 -6.68 24.02 1.12
C ASP A 177 -6.46 22.50 0.96
N SER A 178 -6.51 21.98 -0.27
CA SER A 178 -6.43 20.54 -0.53
C SER A 178 -5.67 20.21 -1.81
N VAL A 179 -5.12 19.00 -1.87
CA VAL A 179 -4.49 18.44 -3.07
C VAL A 179 -5.23 17.19 -3.49
N THR A 180 -5.62 17.12 -4.76
CA THR A 180 -6.27 15.94 -5.35
C THR A 180 -5.24 15.17 -6.15
N VAL A 181 -5.12 13.88 -5.87
CA VAL A 181 -4.21 12.95 -6.56
C VAL A 181 -5.04 11.85 -7.18
N SER A 182 -4.96 11.68 -8.49
CA SER A 182 -5.63 10.61 -9.24
C SER A 182 -4.63 9.80 -10.05
N PHE A 183 -4.73 8.48 -10.00
CA PHE A 183 -3.86 7.60 -10.77
C PHE A 183 -4.52 6.24 -10.99
N VAL A 184 -4.02 5.50 -11.98
CA VAL A 184 -4.50 4.15 -12.27
C VAL A 184 -3.72 3.14 -11.44
N PHE A 185 -4.40 2.13 -10.92
CA PHE A 185 -3.77 0.95 -10.33
C PHE A 185 -4.44 -0.32 -10.83
N PHE A 186 -3.72 -1.43 -10.70
CA PHE A 186 -4.20 -2.78 -10.98
C PHE A 186 -4.23 -3.63 -9.71
N THR A 187 -5.24 -4.49 -9.59
CA THR A 187 -5.32 -5.57 -8.59
C THR A 187 -5.70 -6.87 -9.29
N LYS A 188 -5.12 -7.99 -8.84
CA LYS A 188 -5.48 -9.31 -9.37
C LYS A 188 -6.91 -9.73 -9.06
N TRP A 189 -7.60 -9.04 -8.16
CA TRP A 189 -8.95 -9.40 -7.70
C TRP A 189 -10.08 -8.61 -8.36
N GLY A 190 -9.77 -7.65 -9.22
CA GLY A 190 -10.80 -6.82 -9.86
C GLY A 190 -10.39 -6.09 -11.13
N GLY A 191 -9.09 -5.99 -11.43
CA GLY A 191 -8.60 -5.36 -12.66
C GLY A 191 -8.10 -3.94 -12.45
N PHE A 192 -8.46 -3.06 -13.37
CA PHE A 192 -7.91 -1.70 -13.46
C PHE A 192 -8.90 -0.69 -12.88
N TYR A 193 -8.41 0.13 -11.97
CA TYR A 193 -9.19 1.17 -11.30
C TYR A 193 -8.44 2.49 -11.36
N GLN A 194 -9.20 3.58 -11.43
CA GLN A 194 -8.69 4.90 -11.08
C GLN A 194 -8.93 5.11 -9.59
N GLN A 195 -7.86 5.35 -8.84
CA GLN A 195 -7.91 5.76 -7.45
C GLN A 195 -7.79 7.28 -7.38
N THR A 196 -8.66 7.91 -6.59
CA THR A 196 -8.56 9.35 -6.28
C THR A 196 -8.49 9.55 -4.78
N TYR A 197 -7.44 10.23 -4.33
CA TYR A 197 -7.30 10.73 -2.97
C TYR A 197 -7.40 12.25 -2.97
N VAL A 198 -8.03 12.80 -1.92
CA VAL A 198 -8.06 14.23 -1.63
C VAL A 198 -7.47 14.43 -0.26
N PHE A 199 -6.31 15.08 -0.19
CA PHE A 199 -5.59 15.37 1.04
C PHE A 199 -5.75 16.82 1.46
N ALA A 200 -5.75 17.10 2.76
CA ALA A 200 -5.47 18.45 3.24
C ALA A 200 -4.06 18.86 2.78
N GLN A 201 -3.91 20.08 2.28
CA GLN A 201 -2.59 20.54 1.83
C GLN A 201 -1.65 20.77 3.03
N GLU A 202 -2.17 21.30 4.12
CA GLU A 202 -1.40 21.50 5.35
C GLU A 202 -1.17 20.18 6.11
N PHE A 203 0.00 20.06 6.73
CA PHE A 203 0.31 18.97 7.66
C PHE A 203 -0.75 18.94 8.79
N PRO A 204 -1.34 17.77 9.14
CA PRO A 204 -0.85 16.42 8.92
C PRO A 204 -1.37 15.73 7.63
N HIS A 205 -1.66 16.49 6.58
CA HIS A 205 -2.04 15.97 5.26
C HIS A 205 -3.22 15.00 5.28
N ARG A 206 -4.16 15.24 6.20
CA ARG A 206 -5.29 14.35 6.45
C ARG A 206 -6.01 13.95 5.17
N LEU A 207 -6.29 12.66 5.04
CA LEU A 207 -7.14 12.15 3.98
C LEU A 207 -8.58 12.67 4.17
N ILE A 208 -9.01 13.57 3.29
CA ILE A 208 -10.36 14.15 3.31
C ILE A 208 -11.34 13.19 2.63
N LYS A 209 -10.96 12.64 1.46
CA LYS A 209 -11.77 11.72 0.68
C LYS A 209 -10.90 10.73 -0.08
N SER A 210 -11.38 9.50 -0.20
CA SER A 210 -10.85 8.48 -1.09
C SER A 210 -12.01 7.81 -1.81
N TYR A 211 -11.86 7.59 -3.11
CA TYR A 211 -12.80 6.78 -3.89
C TYR A 211 -12.09 6.16 -5.09
N LYS A 212 -12.66 5.07 -5.59
CA LYS A 212 -12.17 4.36 -6.77
C LYS A 212 -13.25 4.22 -7.83
N THR A 213 -12.84 4.28 -9.10
CA THR A 213 -13.68 4.05 -10.26
C THR A 213 -13.12 2.87 -11.04
N GLU A 214 -13.95 1.86 -11.31
CA GLU A 214 -13.55 0.75 -12.18
C GLU A 214 -13.41 1.24 -13.62
N LEU A 215 -12.27 0.95 -14.24
CA LEU A 215 -11.98 1.33 -15.62
C LEU A 215 -12.13 0.12 -16.55
N VAL A 216 -11.48 -0.99 -16.18
CA VAL A 216 -11.52 -2.25 -16.93
C VAL A 216 -11.61 -3.39 -15.91
N PRO A 217 -12.75 -4.11 -15.85
CA PRO A 217 -12.89 -5.22 -14.92
C PRO A 217 -12.00 -6.39 -15.31
N TYR A 218 -11.59 -7.19 -14.34
CA TYR A 218 -10.89 -8.44 -14.55
C TYR A 218 -11.40 -9.50 -13.57
N ASP A 219 -11.83 -10.62 -14.13
CA ASP A 219 -12.20 -11.82 -13.38
C ASP A 219 -11.00 -12.78 -13.40
N CYS A 220 -10.37 -12.97 -12.24
CA CYS A 220 -9.24 -13.89 -12.10
C CYS A 220 -9.63 -15.37 -12.11
N GLY A 221 -10.93 -15.70 -12.15
CA GLY A 221 -11.44 -17.07 -12.23
C GLY A 221 -11.32 -17.89 -10.94
N ILE A 222 -10.86 -17.28 -9.83
CA ILE A 222 -10.77 -17.92 -8.52
C ILE A 222 -12.14 -17.78 -7.83
N LEU A 223 -12.73 -18.93 -7.48
CA LEU A 223 -13.99 -19.02 -6.75
C LEU A 223 -13.74 -19.44 -5.29
N PHE A 224 -14.47 -18.86 -4.34
CA PHE A 224 -14.43 -19.18 -2.91
C PHE A 224 -15.62 -20.05 -2.48
#